data_AF-A0A0Q1A1W9-F1
#
_entry.id   AF-A0A0Q1A1W9-F1
#
_cell.length_a   1.000
_cell.length_b   1.000
_cell.length_c   1.000
_cell.angle_alpha   90.00
_cell.angle_beta   90.00
_cell.angle_gamma   90.00
#
_symmetry.space_group_name_H-M   'P 1'
#
loop_
_entity.id
_entity.type
_entity.pdbx_description
1 polymer ?
#
loop_
_entity_poly.entity_id
_entity_poly.type
_entity_poly.pdbx_seq_one_letter_code
_entity_poly.pdbx_strand_id
1 'polypeptide(L)'
;MLEHQNINNDAPIDKQINVGQLNGTIDFSNISRLGQRFKRLKEEVEKDIHLSDFMEDFKNYNTKLDGKSMPDKLTDGGFSNLEIFRATKRKHMYSKKLEKNKLYETAQLIDMELFSLINLYFETYIEPLIEEGAAKTVIKQAVLEKIVQPIIDLINQDGKDDTFLNYTTEEIYGMIFFLTGKCHLNWAVYDSI
;
A
#
# COMPACT_ATOMS: atom_id res chain seq x y z
N MET A 1 -45.10 -42.23 27.70
CA MET A 1 -44.11 -41.21 28.10
C MET A 1 -43.21 -41.04 26.89
N LEU A 2 -43.52 -40.09 25.99
CA LEU A 2 -42.98 -38.71 25.95
C LEU A 2 -41.44 -38.76 25.88
N GLU A 3 -40.76 -38.23 24.87
CA GLU A 3 -40.96 -36.92 24.23
C GLU A 3 -40.70 -36.95 22.71
N HIS A 4 -41.58 -36.33 21.94
CA HIS A 4 -41.28 -35.90 20.57
C HIS A 4 -40.63 -34.52 20.63
N GLN A 5 -39.34 -34.42 20.30
CA GLN A 5 -38.72 -33.12 20.06
C GLN A 5 -39.19 -32.61 18.69
N ASN A 6 -40.07 -31.62 18.72
CA ASN A 6 -40.52 -30.89 17.55
C ASN A 6 -39.45 -29.84 17.19
N ILE A 7 -38.66 -30.11 16.15
CA ILE A 7 -37.64 -29.18 15.67
C ILE A 7 -38.30 -28.29 14.61
N ASN A 8 -38.79 -27.12 15.02
CA ASN A 8 -39.26 -26.11 14.09
C ASN A 8 -38.05 -25.31 13.58
N ASN A 9 -37.69 -25.48 12.30
CA ASN A 9 -36.56 -24.79 11.67
C ASN A 9 -37.07 -23.71 10.71
N ASP A 10 -37.47 -22.56 11.25
CA ASP A 10 -37.84 -21.38 10.47
C ASP A 10 -36.65 -20.42 10.32
N ALA A 11 -35.50 -20.91 9.85
CA ALA A 11 -34.35 -20.09 9.49
C ALA A 11 -34.00 -20.25 7.99
N PRO A 12 -33.52 -19.19 7.31
CA PRO A 12 -33.23 -19.23 5.88
C PRO A 12 -32.17 -20.30 5.55
N ILE A 13 -32.34 -20.98 4.40
CA ILE A 13 -31.64 -22.20 3.98
C ILE A 13 -30.12 -22.02 3.72
N ASP A 14 -29.56 -20.83 3.86
CA ASP A 14 -28.16 -20.60 3.55
C ASP A 14 -27.22 -21.01 4.70
N LYS A 15 -26.70 -22.24 4.55
CA LYS A 15 -25.55 -22.86 5.22
C LYS A 15 -25.81 -23.54 6.57
N GLN A 16 -26.45 -24.70 6.52
CA GLN A 16 -26.17 -25.76 7.48
C GLN A 16 -24.99 -26.61 6.98
N ILE A 17 -23.83 -26.47 7.62
CA ILE A 17 -22.66 -27.34 7.39
C ILE A 17 -22.60 -28.34 8.55
N ASN A 18 -22.58 -29.64 8.24
CA ASN A 18 -22.55 -30.72 9.23
C ASN A 18 -21.20 -30.73 9.98
N VAL A 19 -21.22 -30.34 11.25
CA VAL A 19 -20.05 -30.27 12.18
C VAL A 19 -19.72 -31.65 12.77
N GLY A 20 -19.66 -32.68 11.93
CA GLY A 20 -19.48 -34.06 12.37
C GLY A 20 -18.06 -34.63 12.28
N GLN A 21 -17.16 -34.04 11.49
CA GLN A 21 -15.90 -34.72 11.11
C GLN A 21 -14.71 -33.78 10.87
N LEU A 22 -14.48 -32.76 11.70
CA LEU A 22 -13.27 -31.92 11.58
C LEU A 22 -12.55 -31.80 12.94
N ASN A 23 -11.69 -32.79 13.23
CA ASN A 23 -10.69 -32.72 14.32
C ASN A 23 -9.45 -31.92 13.87
N GLY A 24 -9.69 -30.71 13.36
CA GLY A 24 -8.65 -29.74 13.07
C GLY A 24 -9.25 -28.37 13.35
N THR A 25 -8.57 -27.54 14.14
CA THR A 25 -8.97 -26.16 14.40
C THR A 25 -9.11 -25.45 13.06
N ILE A 26 -10.33 -25.25 12.59
CA ILE A 26 -10.58 -24.46 11.39
C ILE A 26 -10.39 -23.01 11.82
N ASP A 27 -9.20 -22.48 11.60
CA ASP A 27 -8.96 -21.05 11.72
C ASP A 27 -9.66 -20.36 10.55
N PHE A 28 -10.86 -19.85 10.81
CA PHE A 28 -11.62 -19.01 9.89
C PHE A 28 -11.12 -17.55 9.88
N SER A 29 -9.87 -17.29 10.25
CA SER A 29 -9.25 -15.99 10.01
C SER A 29 -9.30 -15.71 8.50
N ASN A 30 -10.23 -14.86 8.08
CA ASN A 30 -10.24 -14.30 6.73
C ASN A 30 -9.03 -13.39 6.60
N ILE A 31 -7.84 -13.98 6.44
CA ILE A 31 -6.60 -13.24 6.20
C ILE A 31 -6.82 -12.43 4.92
N SER A 32 -6.67 -11.11 5.02
CA SER A 32 -6.81 -10.20 3.88
C SER A 32 -5.83 -10.60 2.76
N ARG A 33 -6.08 -10.12 1.54
CA ARG A 33 -5.16 -10.35 0.43
C ARG A 33 -3.74 -9.86 0.77
N LEU A 34 -3.60 -8.67 1.36
CA LEU A 34 -2.30 -8.12 1.76
C LEU A 34 -1.65 -8.95 2.88
N GLY A 35 -2.43 -9.42 3.87
CA GLY A 35 -1.91 -10.29 4.92
C GLY A 35 -1.41 -11.63 4.38
N GLN A 36 -2.07 -12.18 3.36
CA GLN A 36 -1.59 -13.37 2.65
C GLN A 36 -0.26 -13.09 1.93
N ARG A 37 -0.08 -11.90 1.36
CA ARG A 37 1.22 -11.50 0.76
C ARG A 37 2.31 -11.40 1.82
N PHE A 38 2.08 -10.76 2.96
CA PHE A 38 3.09 -10.72 4.03
C PHE A 38 3.49 -12.13 4.50
N LYS A 39 2.51 -13.03 4.65
CA LYS A 39 2.78 -14.43 4.97
C LYS A 39 3.63 -15.12 3.89
N ARG A 40 3.26 -14.97 2.61
CA ARG A 40 4.02 -15.56 1.49
C ARG A 40 5.43 -14.99 1.39
N LEU A 41 5.62 -13.68 1.61
CA LEU A 41 6.95 -13.07 1.60
C LEU A 41 7.85 -13.68 2.68
N LYS A 42 7.32 -13.91 3.87
CA LYS A 42 8.08 -14.59 4.93
C LYS A 42 8.56 -15.98 4.47
N GLU A 43 7.69 -16.75 3.82
CA GLU A 43 8.06 -18.05 3.26
C GLU A 43 9.11 -17.95 2.14
N GLU A 44 9.01 -16.95 1.27
CA GLU A 44 10.00 -16.70 0.21
C GLU A 44 11.37 -16.37 0.80
N VAL A 45 11.42 -15.53 1.84
CA VAL A 45 12.67 -15.15 2.53
C VAL A 45 13.27 -16.34 3.28
N GLU A 46 12.46 -17.13 3.99
CA GLU A 46 12.94 -18.29 4.75
C GLU A 46 13.47 -19.41 3.84
N LYS A 47 12.92 -19.54 2.63
CA LYS A 47 13.30 -20.57 1.64
C LYS A 47 14.27 -20.06 0.58
N ASP A 48 14.67 -18.79 0.64
CA ASP A 48 15.53 -18.13 -0.35
C ASP A 48 14.99 -18.26 -1.79
N ILE A 49 13.66 -18.07 -1.95
CA ILE A 49 12.98 -18.16 -3.24
C ILE A 49 13.00 -16.79 -3.92
N HIS A 50 13.65 -16.72 -5.08
CA HIS A 50 13.86 -15.49 -5.82
C HIS A 50 13.42 -15.59 -7.28
N LEU A 51 12.97 -14.46 -7.82
CA LEU A 51 12.90 -14.20 -9.25
C LEU A 51 14.26 -13.75 -9.80
N SER A 52 14.40 -13.79 -11.12
CA SER A 52 15.58 -13.27 -11.81
C SER A 52 15.54 -11.75 -12.01
N ASP A 53 14.35 -11.12 -12.03
CA ASP A 53 14.16 -9.68 -12.27
C ASP A 53 12.78 -9.18 -11.79
N PHE A 54 12.49 -7.89 -11.99
CA PHE A 54 11.19 -7.28 -11.75
C PHE A 54 10.07 -7.94 -12.56
N MET A 55 8.89 -8.06 -11.92
CA MET A 55 7.64 -8.40 -12.59
C MET A 55 7.33 -7.37 -13.67
N GLU A 56 6.78 -7.82 -14.81
CA GLU A 56 6.45 -6.94 -15.92
C GLU A 56 5.48 -5.82 -15.50
N ASP A 57 4.46 -6.16 -14.71
CA ASP A 57 3.48 -5.19 -14.20
C ASP A 57 4.10 -4.13 -13.26
N PHE A 58 5.21 -4.46 -12.59
CA PHE A 58 5.94 -3.50 -11.73
C PHE A 58 6.60 -2.40 -12.57
N LYS A 59 6.98 -2.70 -13.82
CA LYS A 59 7.64 -1.74 -14.72
C LYS A 59 6.76 -0.51 -14.98
N ASN A 60 5.43 -0.65 -14.88
CA ASN A 60 4.51 0.47 -15.05
C ASN A 60 4.71 1.56 -13.99
N TYR A 61 4.94 1.17 -12.73
CA TYR A 61 5.23 2.12 -11.64
C TYR A 61 6.68 2.60 -11.62
N ASN A 62 7.58 1.84 -12.24
CA ASN A 62 9.00 2.17 -12.28
C ASN A 62 9.41 2.96 -13.54
N THR A 63 8.51 3.15 -14.51
CA THR A 63 8.77 3.94 -15.70
C THR A 63 8.48 5.41 -15.41
N LYS A 64 9.36 6.32 -15.86
CA LYS A 64 9.13 7.76 -15.73
C LYS A 64 8.16 8.20 -16.84
N LEU A 65 6.99 8.71 -16.48
CA LEU A 65 5.96 9.08 -17.46
C LEU A 65 6.12 10.49 -18.07
N ASP A 66 6.85 11.40 -17.41
CA ASP A 66 7.06 12.78 -17.90
C ASP A 66 8.52 13.29 -17.79
N GLY A 67 8.75 14.53 -18.22
CA GLY A 67 10.05 15.20 -18.15
C GLY A 67 10.40 15.84 -16.80
N LYS A 68 9.43 16.23 -15.97
CA LYS A 68 9.66 16.98 -14.72
C LYS A 68 10.20 16.10 -13.61
N SER A 69 11.13 16.65 -12.82
CA SER A 69 11.69 15.94 -11.68
C SER A 69 10.83 16.13 -10.43
N MET A 70 10.95 15.23 -9.46
CA MET A 70 10.29 15.41 -8.16
C MET A 70 10.63 16.76 -7.49
N PRO A 71 11.89 17.22 -7.44
CA PRO A 71 12.21 18.55 -6.92
C PRO A 71 11.45 19.68 -7.61
N ASP A 72 11.32 19.63 -8.95
CA ASP A 72 10.61 20.67 -9.71
C ASP A 72 9.12 20.66 -9.35
N LYS A 73 8.50 19.47 -9.30
CA LYS A 73 7.09 19.34 -8.94
C LYS A 73 6.78 19.85 -7.53
N LEU A 74 7.65 19.55 -6.57
CA LEU A 74 7.52 20.07 -5.21
C LEU A 74 7.77 21.58 -5.13
N THR A 75 8.68 22.11 -5.95
CA THR A 75 8.89 23.57 -6.04
C THR A 75 7.62 24.25 -6.55
N ASP A 76 7.01 23.72 -7.62
CA ASP A 76 5.73 24.21 -8.16
C ASP A 76 4.61 24.16 -7.09
N GLY A 77 4.60 23.13 -6.25
CA GLY A 77 3.69 22.99 -5.10
C GLY A 77 4.04 23.83 -3.87
N GLY A 78 5.00 24.76 -3.96
CA GLY A 78 5.36 25.69 -2.89
C GLY A 78 6.17 25.09 -1.73
N PHE A 79 6.83 23.95 -1.94
CA PHE A 79 7.70 23.34 -0.94
C PHE A 79 9.01 24.13 -0.80
N SER A 80 9.51 24.27 0.42
CA SER A 80 10.80 24.91 0.68
C SER A 80 11.98 23.99 0.35
N ASN A 81 13.16 24.56 0.12
CA ASN A 81 14.39 23.79 -0.13
C ASN A 81 14.67 22.72 0.94
N LEU A 82 14.41 23.02 2.21
CA LEU A 82 14.58 22.05 3.30
C LEU A 82 13.57 20.90 3.21
N GLU A 83 12.33 21.18 2.83
CA GLU A 83 11.30 20.16 2.62
C GLU A 83 11.64 19.27 1.42
N ILE A 84 12.11 19.87 0.31
CA ILE A 84 12.54 19.15 -0.89
C ILE A 84 13.75 18.26 -0.59
N PHE A 85 14.71 18.75 0.20
CA PHE A 85 15.86 17.95 0.66
C PHE A 85 15.40 16.73 1.47
N ARG A 86 14.48 16.91 2.42
CA ARG A 86 13.91 15.81 3.22
C ARG A 86 13.15 14.81 2.35
N ALA A 87 12.34 15.30 1.40
CA ALA A 87 11.61 14.46 0.45
C ALA A 87 12.56 13.62 -0.41
N THR A 88 13.64 14.23 -0.91
CA THR A 88 14.68 13.56 -1.70
C THR A 88 15.36 12.45 -0.90
N LYS A 89 15.69 12.72 0.38
CA LYS A 89 16.27 11.70 1.27
C LYS A 89 15.33 10.52 1.46
N ARG A 90 14.04 10.78 1.73
CA ARG A 90 13.01 9.73 1.92
C ARG A 90 12.82 8.88 0.67
N LYS A 91 12.69 9.53 -0.49
CA LYS A 91 12.67 8.85 -1.79
C LYS A 91 13.87 7.91 -1.94
N HIS A 92 15.08 8.40 -1.67
CA HIS A 92 16.31 7.61 -1.81
C HIS A 92 16.36 6.42 -0.86
N MET A 93 15.95 6.60 0.40
CA MET A 93 15.88 5.51 1.38
C MET A 93 14.92 4.41 0.91
N TYR A 94 13.74 4.79 0.42
CA TYR A 94 12.79 3.83 -0.14
C TYR A 94 13.35 3.13 -1.39
N SER A 95 13.92 3.88 -2.36
CA SER A 95 14.50 3.29 -3.57
C SER A 95 15.59 2.27 -3.26
N LYS A 96 16.43 2.51 -2.25
CA LYS A 96 17.42 1.52 -1.79
C LYS A 96 16.78 0.24 -1.23
N LYS A 97 15.68 0.38 -0.48
CA LYS A 97 14.95 -0.76 0.08
C LYS A 97 14.27 -1.56 -1.02
N LEU A 98 13.65 -0.89 -1.99
CA LEU A 98 13.09 -1.50 -3.19
C LEU A 98 14.15 -2.30 -3.96
N GLU A 99 15.31 -1.71 -4.25
CA GLU A 99 16.39 -2.40 -4.97
C GLU A 99 16.94 -3.61 -4.22
N LYS A 100 16.99 -3.57 -2.89
CA LYS A 100 17.42 -4.69 -2.06
C LYS A 100 16.44 -5.87 -2.14
N ASN A 101 15.15 -5.58 -2.28
CA ASN A 101 14.09 -6.57 -2.15
C ASN A 101 13.50 -7.00 -3.51
N LYS A 102 13.98 -6.43 -4.62
CA LYS A 102 13.43 -6.63 -5.96
C LYS A 102 13.37 -8.08 -6.44
N LEU A 103 14.19 -8.98 -5.89
CA LEU A 103 14.20 -10.38 -6.30
C LEU A 103 13.09 -11.20 -5.65
N TYR A 104 12.37 -10.66 -4.66
CA TYR A 104 11.21 -11.31 -4.07
C TYR A 104 9.94 -10.89 -4.80
N GLU A 105 9.27 -11.83 -5.47
CA GLU A 105 8.00 -11.59 -6.16
C GLU A 105 6.99 -10.95 -5.22
N THR A 106 6.86 -11.49 -4.01
CA THR A 106 5.83 -11.02 -3.09
C THR A 106 6.15 -9.65 -2.51
N ALA A 107 7.43 -9.26 -2.39
CA ALA A 107 7.81 -7.90 -2.03
C ALA A 107 7.36 -6.90 -3.09
N GLN A 108 7.59 -7.21 -4.36
CA GLN A 108 7.14 -6.37 -5.48
C GLN A 108 5.61 -6.24 -5.52
N LEU A 109 4.90 -7.32 -5.25
CA LEU A 109 3.43 -7.33 -5.19
C LEU A 109 2.88 -6.47 -4.04
N ILE A 110 3.54 -6.47 -2.89
CA ILE A 110 3.18 -5.59 -1.77
C ILE A 110 3.42 -4.13 -2.17
N ASP A 111 4.60 -3.81 -2.72
CA ASP A 111 4.90 -2.46 -3.20
C ASP A 111 3.87 -1.97 -4.23
N MET A 112 3.46 -2.79 -5.19
CA MET A 112 2.43 -2.43 -6.18
C MET A 112 1.06 -2.16 -5.55
N GLU A 113 0.66 -2.97 -4.57
CA GLU A 113 -0.61 -2.76 -3.86
C GLU A 113 -0.59 -1.44 -3.08
N LEU A 114 0.52 -1.13 -2.41
CA LEU A 114 0.72 0.14 -1.72
C LEU A 114 0.77 1.33 -2.70
N PHE A 115 1.44 1.21 -3.83
CA PHE A 115 1.46 2.24 -4.87
C PHE A 115 0.08 2.53 -5.42
N SER A 116 -0.71 1.49 -5.70
CA SER A 116 -2.09 1.65 -6.18
C SER A 116 -2.95 2.40 -5.17
N LEU A 117 -2.83 2.08 -3.87
CA LEU A 117 -3.56 2.78 -2.80
C LEU A 117 -3.10 4.23 -2.64
N ILE A 118 -1.79 4.49 -2.67
CA ILE A 118 -1.25 5.86 -2.61
C ILE A 118 -1.80 6.69 -3.76
N ASN A 119 -1.76 6.16 -4.98
CA ASN A 119 -2.24 6.86 -6.17
C ASN A 119 -3.73 7.18 -6.05
N LEU A 120 -4.55 6.17 -5.73
CA LEU A 120 -5.99 6.35 -5.52
C LEU A 120 -6.31 7.40 -4.46
N TYR A 121 -5.65 7.35 -3.31
CA TYR A 121 -5.90 8.31 -2.23
C TYR A 121 -5.38 9.71 -2.57
N PHE A 122 -4.30 9.82 -3.33
CA PHE A 122 -3.81 11.11 -3.81
C PHE A 122 -4.81 11.76 -4.78
N GLU A 123 -5.27 11.02 -5.79
CA GLU A 123 -6.30 11.46 -6.74
C GLU A 123 -7.61 11.84 -6.03
N THR A 124 -8.01 11.04 -5.04
CA THR A 124 -9.30 11.26 -4.35
C THR A 124 -9.27 12.44 -3.39
N TYR A 125 -8.16 12.66 -2.67
CA TYR A 125 -8.13 13.57 -1.53
C TYR A 125 -7.14 14.73 -1.65
N ILE A 126 -6.09 14.61 -2.45
CA ILE A 126 -5.01 15.59 -2.53
C ILE A 126 -5.11 16.42 -3.80
N GLU A 127 -5.40 15.82 -4.95
CA GLU A 127 -5.57 16.55 -6.21
C GLU A 127 -6.66 17.62 -6.12
N PRO A 128 -7.86 17.36 -5.57
CA PRO A 128 -8.88 18.40 -5.44
C PRO A 128 -8.42 19.59 -4.57
N LEU A 129 -7.65 19.33 -3.51
CA LEU A 129 -7.10 20.39 -2.67
C LEU A 129 -6.08 21.24 -3.42
N ILE A 130 -5.29 20.64 -4.32
CA ILE A 130 -4.34 21.35 -5.16
C ILE A 130 -5.09 22.21 -6.19
N GLU A 131 -6.12 21.65 -6.84
CA GLU A 131 -6.97 22.34 -7.81
C GLU A 131 -7.70 23.54 -7.20
N GLU A 132 -8.17 23.40 -5.96
CA GLU A 132 -8.81 24.48 -5.19
C GLU A 132 -7.82 25.52 -4.64
N GLY A 133 -6.51 25.31 -4.83
CA GLY A 133 -5.47 26.23 -4.34
C GLY A 133 -5.35 26.24 -2.81
N ALA A 134 -5.62 25.12 -2.15
CA ALA A 134 -5.53 25.01 -0.70
C ALA A 134 -4.12 25.31 -0.20
N ALA A 135 -4.02 25.83 1.04
CA ALA A 135 -2.74 26.12 1.65
C ALA A 135 -1.89 24.85 1.80
N LYS A 136 -0.57 24.95 1.55
CA LYS A 136 0.37 23.82 1.67
C LYS A 136 0.26 23.08 3.01
N THR A 137 -0.01 23.78 4.11
CA THR A 137 -0.20 23.16 5.43
C THR A 137 -1.41 22.23 5.47
N VAL A 138 -2.50 22.60 4.81
CA VAL A 138 -3.72 21.78 4.66
C VAL A 138 -3.41 20.54 3.83
N ILE A 139 -2.75 20.71 2.68
CA ILE A 139 -2.34 19.59 1.82
C ILE A 139 -1.45 18.61 2.59
N LYS A 140 -0.45 19.10 3.32
CA LYS A 140 0.45 18.25 4.11
C LYS A 140 -0.28 17.47 5.21
N GLN A 141 -1.26 18.10 5.86
CA GLN A 141 -2.09 17.44 6.85
C GLN A 141 -2.96 16.36 6.21
N ALA A 142 -3.58 16.66 5.07
CA ALA A 142 -4.37 15.69 4.31
C ALA A 142 -3.52 14.50 3.86
N VAL A 143 -2.28 14.71 3.40
CA VAL A 143 -1.36 13.60 3.07
C VAL A 143 -1.11 12.70 4.27
N LEU A 144 -0.89 13.26 5.45
CA LEU A 144 -0.71 12.48 6.66
C LEU A 144 -1.97 11.67 7.02
N GLU A 145 -3.12 12.33 7.07
CA GLU A 145 -4.38 11.74 7.56
C GLU A 145 -5.07 10.81 6.56
N LYS A 146 -4.97 11.09 5.27
CA LYS A 146 -5.71 10.40 4.21
C LYS A 146 -4.86 9.36 3.47
N ILE A 147 -3.54 9.46 3.53
CA ILE A 147 -2.63 8.54 2.84
C ILE A 147 -1.74 7.79 3.83
N VAL A 148 -0.91 8.51 4.58
CA VAL A 148 0.15 7.88 5.38
C VAL A 148 -0.43 7.06 6.53
N GLN A 149 -1.32 7.64 7.34
CA GLN A 149 -1.88 6.95 8.50
C GLN A 149 -2.72 5.72 8.08
N PRO A 150 -3.66 5.80 7.11
CA PRO A 150 -4.42 4.62 6.70
C PRO A 150 -3.56 3.48 6.14
N ILE A 151 -2.49 3.81 5.41
CA ILE A 151 -1.57 2.80 4.86
C ILE A 151 -0.75 2.15 5.97
N ILE A 152 -0.27 2.92 6.93
CA ILE A 152 0.46 2.37 8.09
C ILE A 152 -0.44 1.51 8.95
N ASP A 153 -1.68 1.91 9.18
CA ASP A 153 -2.65 1.11 9.92
C ASP A 153 -2.95 -0.20 9.20
N LEU A 154 -3.09 -0.17 7.87
CA LEU A 154 -3.25 -1.35 7.03
C LEU A 154 -2.04 -2.29 7.14
N ILE A 155 -0.82 -1.77 7.05
CA ILE A 155 0.42 -2.55 7.19
C ILE A 155 0.54 -3.13 8.61
N ASN A 156 0.24 -2.35 9.65
CA ASN A 156 0.28 -2.83 11.03
C ASN A 156 -0.78 -3.89 11.32
N GLN A 157 -1.92 -3.86 10.62
CA GLN A 157 -2.96 -4.88 10.74
C GLN A 157 -2.56 -6.17 10.00
N ASP A 158 -2.14 -6.05 8.74
CA ASP A 158 -1.95 -7.19 7.84
C ASP A 158 -0.52 -7.75 7.84
N GLY A 159 0.45 -6.92 8.18
CA GLY A 159 1.90 -7.22 8.21
C GLY A 159 2.52 -7.06 9.60
N LYS A 160 1.74 -7.22 10.67
CA LYS A 160 2.20 -7.02 12.06
C LYS A 160 3.49 -7.78 12.44
N ASP A 161 3.70 -8.94 11.81
CA ASP A 161 4.85 -9.83 12.06
C ASP A 161 5.96 -9.66 11.01
N ASP A 162 5.82 -8.72 10.06
CA ASP A 162 6.82 -8.44 9.05
C ASP A 162 8.01 -7.70 9.64
N THR A 163 9.15 -8.38 9.66
CA THR A 163 10.45 -7.80 10.01
C THR A 163 11.34 -7.59 8.78
N PHE A 164 10.87 -8.01 7.59
CA PHE A 164 11.69 -8.02 6.38
C PHE A 164 11.57 -6.72 5.59
N LEU A 165 10.35 -6.31 5.19
CA LEU A 165 10.15 -5.00 4.57
C LEU A 165 10.20 -3.91 5.63
N ASN A 166 9.54 -4.16 6.76
CA ASN A 166 9.51 -3.30 7.94
C ASN A 166 9.27 -1.83 7.53
N TYR A 167 8.15 -1.61 6.84
CA TYR A 167 7.77 -0.30 6.34
C TYR A 167 7.25 0.57 7.46
N THR A 168 7.87 1.74 7.62
CA THR A 168 7.46 2.77 8.57
C THR A 168 6.87 3.97 7.83
N THR A 169 6.42 4.97 8.57
CA THR A 169 5.97 6.25 7.99
C THR A 169 7.00 6.87 7.04
N GLU A 170 8.30 6.67 7.30
CA GLU A 170 9.37 7.20 6.43
C GLU A 170 9.40 6.50 5.07
N GLU A 171 9.15 5.19 5.01
CA GLU A 171 9.02 4.47 3.74
C GLU A 171 7.75 4.87 2.99
N ILE A 172 6.63 5.08 3.67
CA ILE A 172 5.39 5.51 2.98
C ILE A 172 5.55 6.91 2.39
N TYR A 173 6.16 7.85 3.11
CA TYR A 173 6.56 9.13 2.49
C TYR A 173 7.57 8.92 1.35
N GLY A 174 8.51 7.99 1.51
CA GLY A 174 9.45 7.62 0.46
C GLY A 174 8.77 7.12 -0.82
N MET A 175 7.72 6.30 -0.69
CA MET A 175 6.88 5.82 -1.79
C MET A 175 6.13 6.97 -2.48
N ILE A 176 5.53 7.89 -1.72
CA ILE A 176 4.87 9.08 -2.27
C ILE A 176 5.85 9.90 -3.12
N PHE A 177 7.05 10.19 -2.61
CA PHE A 177 8.06 10.96 -3.35
C PHE A 177 8.70 10.17 -4.49
N PHE A 178 8.75 8.84 -4.38
CA PHE A 178 9.13 7.97 -5.48
C PHE A 178 8.14 8.09 -6.63
N LEU A 179 6.84 7.90 -6.38
CA LEU A 179 5.76 8.03 -7.35
C LEU A 179 5.68 9.44 -7.94
N THR A 180 5.89 10.49 -7.14
CA THR A 180 6.03 11.87 -7.64
C THR A 180 7.15 11.97 -8.68
N GLY A 181 8.30 11.34 -8.42
CA GLY A 181 9.43 11.34 -9.35
C GLY A 181 9.30 10.39 -10.54
N LYS A 182 8.37 9.43 -10.48
CA LYS A 182 7.93 8.58 -11.60
C LYS A 182 6.75 9.16 -12.37
N CYS A 183 6.26 10.31 -11.90
CA CYS A 183 5.27 11.15 -12.54
C CYS A 183 3.82 10.69 -12.36
N HIS A 184 3.56 9.84 -11.37
CA HIS A 184 2.20 9.46 -10.99
C HIS A 184 1.50 10.53 -10.15
N LEU A 185 2.25 11.34 -9.39
CA LEU A 185 1.68 12.35 -8.49
C LEU A 185 2.12 13.76 -8.91
N ASN A 186 1.16 14.67 -9.05
CA ASN A 186 1.38 16.08 -9.39
C ASN A 186 1.05 16.97 -8.19
N TRP A 187 1.95 17.90 -7.85
CA TRP A 187 1.81 18.78 -6.68
C TRP A 187 1.38 20.20 -7.03
N ALA A 188 1.07 20.43 -8.31
CA ALA A 188 0.52 21.65 -8.86
C ALA A 188 -0.35 21.27 -10.07
N VAL A 189 -1.28 22.16 -10.44
CA VAL A 189 -2.05 22.00 -11.67
C VAL A 189 -1.11 22.18 -12.86
N TYR A 190 -1.02 21.16 -13.68
CA TYR A 190 -0.31 21.23 -14.96
C TYR A 190 -1.37 21.13 -16.05
N ASP A 191 -1.50 22.18 -16.85
CA ASP A 191 -2.33 22.11 -18.05
C ASP A 191 -1.78 20.97 -18.93
N SER A 192 -2.61 19.95 -19.13
CA SER A 192 -2.34 18.95 -20.16
C SER A 192 -2.51 19.66 -21.50
N ILE A 193 -1.39 19.87 -22.21
CA ILE A 193 -1.42 20.25 -23.63
C ILE A 193 -1.93 19.06 -24.44
#